data_AF-A0A7G9BN24-F1
#
_entry.id   AF-A0A7G9BN24-F1
#
_cell.length_a   1.000
_cell.length_b   1.000
_cell.length_c   1.000
_cell.angle_alpha   90.00
_cell.angle_beta   90.00
_cell.angle_gamma   90.00
#
_symmetry.space_group_name_H-M   'P 1'
#
loop_
_entity.id
_entity.type
_entity.pdbx_description
1 polymer ?
#
loop_
_entity_poly.entity_id
_entity_poly.type
_entity_poly.pdbx_seq_one_letter_code
_entity_poly.pdbx_strand_id
1 'polypeptide(L)' 'MKAKLNLSIDKQLLTQAKAYAAQKHSSVSELVENYFKTFVNKPSKKGIVQLIESLPKPEIADQEDLKKRYLEDNAKKYGF' A
#
# COMPACT_ATOMS: atom_id res chain seq x y z
N MET A 1 14.33 -13.60 8.01
CA MET A 1 15.80 -13.75 7.90
C MET A 1 16.40 -12.41 7.45
N LYS A 2 17.59 -12.03 7.91
CA LYS A 2 18.26 -10.78 7.51
C LYS A 2 19.42 -11.09 6.56
N ALA A 3 19.57 -10.31 5.49
CA ALA A 3 20.68 -10.40 4.55
C ALA A 3 21.72 -9.30 4.83
N LYS A 4 22.99 -9.53 4.46
CA LYS A 4 24.07 -8.55 4.58
C LYS A 4 24.21 -7.77 3.27
N LEU A 5 24.32 -6.45 3.38
CA LEU A 5 24.59 -5.53 2.26
C LEU A 5 25.89 -4.78 2.55
N ASN A 6 26.86 -4.85 1.64
CA ASN A 6 28.10 -4.09 1.73
C ASN A 6 28.00 -2.87 0.81
N LEU A 7 28.29 -1.68 1.34
CA LEU A 7 28.22 -0.41 0.61
C LEU A 7 29.53 0.35 0.79
N SER A 8 29.97 1.00 -0.28
CA SER A 8 31.03 2.01 -0.23
C SER A 8 30.40 3.38 -0.02
N ILE A 9 30.89 4.13 0.95
CA ILE A 9 30.42 5.47 1.29
C ILE A 9 31.61 6.31 1.74
N ASP A 10 31.51 7.62 1.54
CA ASP A 10 32.49 8.56 2.07
C ASP A 10 32.69 8.40 3.58
N LYS A 11 33.95 8.47 4.03
CA LYS A 11 34.32 8.21 5.43
C LYS A 11 33.83 9.31 6.37
N GLN A 12 33.85 10.57 5.94
CA GLN A 12 33.35 11.69 6.74
C GLN A 12 31.84 11.60 6.86
N LEU A 13 31.14 11.31 5.76
CA LEU A 13 29.70 11.10 5.75
C LEU A 13 29.28 9.94 6.66
N LEU A 14 30.00 8.81 6.64
CA LEU A 14 29.72 7.67 7.54
C LEU A 14 29.88 8.06 9.01
N THR A 15 30.87 8.89 9.34
CA THR A 15 31.10 9.37 10.70
C THR A 15 29.93 10.24 11.17
N GLN A 16 29.47 11.17 10.33
CA GLN A 16 28.32 12.02 10.63
C GLN A 16 27.03 11.19 10.77
N ALA A 17 26.82 10.22 9.89
CA ALA A 17 25.66 9.33 9.95
C ALA A 17 25.63 8.48 11.23
N LYS A 18 26.78 7.99 11.70
CA LYS A 18 26.88 7.27 12.97
C LYS A 18 26.55 8.17 14.17
N ALA A 19 27.06 9.40 14.17
CA ALA A 19 26.75 10.36 15.23
C ALA A 19 25.24 10.68 15.26
N TYR A 20 24.64 10.91 14.10
CA TYR A 20 23.20 11.12 13.97
C TYR A 20 22.39 9.92 14.47
N ALA A 21 22.76 8.69 14.06
CA ALA A 21 22.09 7.48 14.49
C ALA A 21 22.15 7.30 16.02
N ALA A 22 23.32 7.55 16.63
CA ALA A 22 23.50 7.47 18.07
C ALA A 22 22.63 8.48 18.83
N GLN A 23 22.53 9.72 18.36
CA GLN A 23 21.64 10.74 18.93
C GLN A 23 20.16 10.34 18.86
N LYS A 24 19.79 9.53 17.85
CA LYS A 24 18.43 9.01 17.67
C LYS A 24 18.22 7.64 18.31
N HIS A 25 19.16 7.14 19.11
CA HIS A 25 19.14 5.78 19.69
C HIS A 25 18.90 4.68 18.65
N SER A 26 19.47 4.83 17.46
CA SER A 26 19.30 3.94 16.31
C SER A 26 20.67 3.55 15.73
N SER A 27 20.66 2.76 14.65
CA SER A 27 21.86 2.33 13.93
C SER A 27 21.83 2.77 12.47
N VAL A 28 23.01 2.91 11.84
CA VAL A 28 23.09 3.22 10.42
C VAL A 28 22.37 2.16 9.57
N SER A 29 22.48 0.89 9.94
CA SER A 29 21.78 -0.20 9.25
C SER A 29 20.27 -0.04 9.32
N GLU A 30 19.73 0.38 10.46
CA GLU A 30 18.30 0.63 10.64
C GLU A 30 17.83 1.85 9.84
N LEU A 31 18.61 2.93 9.82
CA LEU A 31 18.32 4.11 8.99
C LEU A 31 18.25 3.76 7.51
N VAL A 32 19.21 2.98 7.02
CA VAL A 32 19.26 2.53 5.62
C VAL A 32 18.09 1.59 5.32
N GLU A 33 17.81 0.63 6.18
CA GLU A 33 16.66 -0.27 6.02
C GLU A 33 15.34 0.50 5.97
N ASN A 34 15.16 1.49 6.85
CA ASN A 34 13.96 2.32 6.88
C ASN A 34 13.84 3.19 5.63
N TYR A 35 14.95 3.74 5.13
CA TYR A 35 14.96 4.44 3.85
C TYR A 35 14.54 3.51 2.70
N PHE A 36 15.05 2.28 2.65
CA PHE A 36 14.65 1.30 1.63
C PHE A 36 13.15 0.98 1.68
N LYS A 37 12.57 0.86 2.88
CA LYS A 37 11.13 0.66 3.05
C LYS A 37 10.31 1.78 2.42
N THR A 38 10.80 3.02 2.37
CA THR A 38 10.02 4.15 1.81
C THR A 38 9.68 3.99 0.33
N PHE A 39 10.51 3.30 -0.45
CA PHE A 39 10.28 3.11 -1.88
C PHE A 39 9.96 1.66 -2.27
N VAL A 40 10.34 0.68 -1.45
CA VAL A 40 9.93 -0.72 -1.63
C VAL A 40 8.48 -0.93 -1.19
N ASN A 41 8.07 -0.33 -0.08
CA ASN A 41 6.70 -0.44 0.43
C ASN A 41 5.76 0.61 -0.18
N LYS A 42 5.97 1.00 -1.45
CA LYS A 42 4.89 1.69 -2.16
C LYS A 42 3.67 0.77 -2.02
N PRO A 43 2.57 1.20 -1.37
CA PRO A 43 1.35 0.41 -1.38
C PRO A 43 1.11 0.10 -2.84
N SER A 44 0.87 -1.17 -3.17
CA SER A 44 0.52 -1.53 -4.54
C SER A 44 -0.52 -0.52 -4.95
N LYS A 45 -0.15 0.41 -5.83
CA LYS A 45 -1.10 1.33 -6.41
C LYS A 45 -1.88 0.46 -7.39
N LYS A 46 -2.68 -0.47 -6.84
CA LYS A 46 -3.96 -0.73 -7.42
C LYS A 46 -4.64 0.62 -7.40
N GLY A 47 -4.40 1.38 -8.48
CA GLY A 47 -5.13 2.60 -8.71
C GLY A 47 -6.60 2.25 -8.63
N ILE A 48 -7.45 3.25 -8.39
CA ILE A 48 -8.89 3.07 -8.34
C ILE A 48 -9.41 2.15 -9.48
N VAL A 49 -8.80 2.25 -10.66
CA VAL A 49 -9.03 1.40 -11.84
C VAL A 49 -8.76 -0.09 -11.57
N GLN A 50 -7.57 -0.47 -11.09
CA GLN A 50 -7.21 -1.86 -10.79
C GLN A 50 -8.02 -2.44 -9.63
N LEU A 51 -8.50 -1.59 -8.71
CA LEU A 51 -9.44 -2.01 -7.67
C LEU A 51 -10.81 -2.32 -8.27
N ILE A 52 -11.35 -1.42 -9.12
CA ILE A 52 -12.62 -1.60 -9.83
C ILE A 52 -12.58 -2.87 -10.69
N GLU A 53 -11.50 -3.11 -11.43
CA GLU A 53 -11.31 -4.31 -12.25
C GLU A 53 -11.25 -5.61 -11.43
N SER A 54 -10.82 -5.52 -10.17
CA SER A 54 -10.76 -6.67 -9.26
C SER A 54 -12.08 -6.98 -8.54
N LEU A 55 -13.08 -6.10 -8.64
CA LEU A 55 -14.38 -6.37 -8.04
C LEU A 55 -15.10 -7.48 -8.82
N PRO A 56 -15.80 -8.40 -8.13
CA PRO A 56 -16.58 -9.42 -8.79
C PRO A 56 -17.63 -8.76 -9.69
N LYS A 57 -17.75 -9.26 -10.93
CA LYS A 57 -18.81 -8.79 -11.83
C LYS A 57 -20.16 -9.17 -11.21
N PRO A 58 -21.09 -8.20 -11.04
CA PRO A 58 -22.41 -8.51 -10.56
C PRO A 58 -23.16 -9.36 -11.60
N GLU A 59 -23.93 -10.33 -11.13
CA GLU A 59 -24.84 -11.12 -11.97
C GLU A 59 -26.03 -10.24 -12.35
N ILE A 60 -25.92 -9.62 -13.53
CA ILE A 60 -26.94 -8.77 -14.14
C ILE A 60 -27.29 -9.39 -15.49
N ALA A 61 -28.59 -9.57 -15.76
CA ALA A 61 -29.04 -10.02 -17.07
C ALA A 61 -28.99 -8.84 -18.06
N ASP A 62 -28.55 -9.09 -19.30
CA ASP A 62 -28.27 -8.05 -20.32
C ASP A 62 -29.47 -7.15 -20.67
N GLN A 63 -30.70 -7.55 -20.32
CA GLN A 63 -31.93 -6.81 -20.60
C GLN A 63 -32.74 -6.44 -19.33
N GLU A 64 -32.10 -6.47 -18.17
CA GLU A 64 -32.78 -6.17 -16.90
C GLU A 64 -32.94 -4.66 -16.66
N ASP A 65 -34.14 -4.23 -16.30
CA ASP A 65 -34.37 -2.87 -15.82
C ASP A 65 -33.78 -2.71 -14.41
N LEU A 66 -32.54 -2.24 -14.37
CA LEU A 66 -31.77 -2.04 -13.13
C LEU A 66 -32.45 -1.09 -12.16
N LYS A 67 -33.20 -0.10 -12.66
CA LYS A 67 -33.91 0.86 -11.81
C LYS A 67 -35.06 0.17 -11.10
N LYS A 68 -35.84 -0.63 -11.84
CA LYS A 68 -36.92 -1.44 -11.26
C LYS A 68 -36.39 -2.43 -10.23
N ARG A 69 -35.35 -3.19 -10.57
CA ARG A 69 -34.70 -4.16 -9.66
C ARG A 69 -34.22 -3.51 -8.37
N TYR A 70 -33.56 -2.36 -8.45
CA TYR A 70 -33.08 -1.62 -7.28
C TYR A 70 -34.23 -1.23 -6.33
N LEU A 71 -35.35 -0.76 -6.87
CA LEU A 71 -36.51 -0.39 -6.06
C LEU A 71 -37.15 -1.61 -5.41
N GLU A 72 -37.29 -2.71 -6.14
CA GLU A 72 -37.83 -3.98 -5.61
C GLU A 72 -36.94 -4.56 -4.50
N ASP A 73 -35.63 -4.56 -4.67
CA ASP A 73 -34.68 -5.08 -3.66
C ASP A 73 -34.68 -4.21 -2.40
N ASN A 74 -34.79 -2.88 -2.54
CA ASN A 74 -34.91 -1.99 -1.39
C ASN A 74 -36.28 -2.11 -0.70
N ALA A 75 -37.37 -2.28 -1.45
CA ALA A 75 -38.69 -2.53 -0.88
C ALA A 75 -38.70 -3.84 -0.07
N LYS A 76 -38.07 -4.91 -0.59
CA LYS A 76 -37.90 -6.19 0.15
C LYS A 76 -37.07 -6.03 1.43
N LYS A 77 -36.04 -5.19 1.40
CA LYS A 77 -35.10 -5.04 2.53
C LYS A 77 -35.56 -4.03 3.58
N TYR A 78 -36.27 -2.97 3.17
CA TYR A 78 -36.62 -1.84 4.03
C TYR A 78 -38.14 -1.58 4.16
N GLY A 79 -38.98 -2.32 3.42
CA GLY A 79 -40.43 -2.38 3.66
C GLY A 79 -41.23 -1.14 3.24
N PHE A 80 -40.79 -0.39 2.23
CA PHE A 80 -41.56 0.72 1.66
C PHE A 80 -42.61 0.23 0.67
#